data_AF-A0AAQ3C086-F1
#
_entry.id   AF-A0AAQ3C086-F1
#
_cell.length_a   1.000
_cell.length_b   1.000
_cell.length_c   1.000
_cell.angle_alpha   90.00
_cell.angle_beta   90.00
_cell.angle_gamma   90.00
#
_symmetry.space_group_name_H-M   'P 1'
#
loop_
_entity.id
_entity.type
_entity.pdbx_description
1 polymer ?
#
loop_
_entity_poly.entity_id
_entity_poly.type
_entity_poly.pdbx_seq_one_letter_code
_entity_poly.pdbx_strand_id
1 'polypeptide(L)'
;MSYSTVVSVWPGEKSEELEELQNAYGSGPVIWNDMAVRYLGMARNSYTWEIDKVWPLPKRMDIPEHNRAVLAMTYDNMIVVREDYARAAQCIRQYLIDFPVDERYVNHWPRIAEIFESNPESPAIGLWLTSVCENPFAGEWNEDADEYDQQDWSKYWNVFEWLDAGASKGE
;
A
#
# COMPACT_ATOMS: atom_id res chain seq x y z
N MET A 1 -4.86 11.92 -16.42
CA MET A 1 -3.58 11.37 -15.92
C MET A 1 -3.90 10.68 -14.61
N SER A 2 -3.32 9.50 -14.33
CA SER A 2 -3.56 8.78 -13.07
C SER A 2 -2.57 9.24 -12.00
N TYR A 3 -2.97 9.09 -10.74
CA TYR A 3 -2.19 9.44 -9.57
C TYR A 3 -2.32 8.34 -8.51
N SER A 4 -1.36 8.32 -7.59
CA SER A 4 -1.46 7.60 -6.32
C SER A 4 -1.54 8.61 -5.19
N THR A 5 -2.35 8.36 -4.17
CA THR A 5 -2.55 9.30 -3.07
C THR A 5 -2.16 8.64 -1.77
N VAL A 6 -1.33 9.32 -0.98
CA VAL A 6 -1.13 8.99 0.43
C VAL A 6 -2.27 9.65 1.21
N VAL A 7 -2.95 8.89 2.05
CA VAL A 7 -4.17 9.33 2.74
C VAL A 7 -3.93 9.34 4.24
N SER A 8 -4.21 10.47 4.89
CA SER A 8 -4.32 10.54 6.34
C SER A 8 -5.67 9.99 6.77
N VAL A 9 -5.67 9.11 7.76
CA VAL A 9 -6.86 8.37 8.19
C VAL A 9 -7.07 8.57 9.69
N TRP A 10 -8.27 9.01 10.08
CA TRP A 10 -8.78 9.04 11.45
C TRP A 10 -9.91 8.02 11.57
N PRO A 11 -9.60 6.77 12.00
CA PRO A 11 -10.58 5.69 12.04
C PRO A 11 -11.83 6.08 12.85
N GLY A 12 -13.00 5.88 12.25
CA GLY A 12 -14.29 6.25 12.84
C GLY A 12 -14.71 7.71 12.64
N GLU A 13 -13.86 8.55 12.03
CA GLU A 13 -14.12 9.98 11.87
C GLU A 13 -14.06 10.42 10.41
N LYS A 14 -12.87 10.37 9.78
CA LYS A 14 -12.63 10.91 8.43
C LYS A 14 -11.35 10.38 7.80
N SER A 15 -11.22 10.60 6.49
CA SER A 15 -9.97 10.47 5.74
C SER A 15 -9.71 11.76 4.97
N GLU A 16 -8.43 12.09 4.75
CA GLU A 16 -8.02 13.28 4.01
C GLU A 16 -6.81 12.95 3.13
N GLU A 17 -6.77 13.51 1.92
CA GLU A 17 -5.60 13.39 1.04
C GLU A 17 -4.41 14.12 1.68
N LEU A 18 -3.33 13.39 1.93
CA LEU A 18 -2.09 13.95 2.48
C LEU A 18 -1.17 14.44 1.35
N GLU A 19 -0.94 13.61 0.34
CA GLU A 19 -0.08 13.93 -0.80
C GLU A 19 -0.49 13.13 -2.04
N GLU A 20 -0.67 13.83 -3.17
CA GLU A 20 -0.86 13.24 -4.48
C GLU A 20 0.48 13.04 -5.19
N LEU A 21 0.73 11.82 -5.66
CA LEU A 21 1.92 11.40 -6.38
C LEU A 21 1.55 11.11 -7.84
N GLN A 22 2.03 11.96 -8.75
CA GLN A 22 1.68 11.85 -10.17
C GLN A 22 2.19 10.54 -10.79
N ASN A 23 1.39 9.98 -11.70
CA ASN A 23 1.65 8.71 -12.38
C ASN A 23 1.57 7.48 -11.43
N ALA A 24 0.38 6.88 -11.38
CA ALA A 24 0.10 5.70 -10.56
C ALA A 24 0.99 4.48 -10.87
N TYR A 25 1.62 4.41 -12.05
CA TYR A 25 2.55 3.31 -12.35
C TYR A 25 3.77 3.28 -11.43
N GLY A 26 4.10 4.39 -10.76
CA GLY A 26 5.23 4.47 -9.84
C GLY A 26 4.99 3.87 -8.46
N SER A 27 3.80 3.33 -8.18
CA SER A 27 3.45 2.78 -6.85
C SER A 27 3.19 1.27 -6.89
N GLY A 28 1.93 0.83 -6.95
CA GLY A 28 1.52 -0.58 -6.92
C GLY A 28 2.15 -1.40 -8.05
N PRO A 29 2.04 -0.98 -9.33
CA PRO A 29 2.64 -1.68 -10.47
C PRO A 29 4.14 -1.99 -10.34
N VAL A 30 4.92 -1.13 -9.67
CA VAL A 30 6.34 -1.39 -9.39
C VAL A 30 6.48 -2.62 -8.50
N ILE A 31 5.75 -2.64 -7.38
CA ILE A 31 5.82 -3.74 -6.41
C ILE A 31 5.31 -5.04 -7.02
N TRP A 32 4.19 -4.99 -7.74
CA TRP A 32 3.61 -6.20 -8.35
C TRP A 32 4.57 -6.82 -9.37
N ASN A 33 5.22 -5.99 -10.18
CA ASN A 33 6.23 -6.45 -11.13
C ASN A 33 7.42 -7.09 -10.43
N ASP A 34 7.99 -6.42 -9.44
CA ASP A 34 9.20 -6.86 -8.75
C ASP A 34 8.97 -8.18 -7.99
N MET A 35 7.84 -8.27 -7.29
CA MET A 35 7.42 -9.46 -6.56
C MET A 35 7.15 -10.65 -7.50
N ALA A 36 6.48 -10.40 -8.63
CA ALA A 36 6.23 -11.42 -9.65
C ALA A 36 7.53 -11.96 -10.26
N VAL A 37 8.48 -11.08 -10.61
CA VAL A 37 9.77 -11.49 -11.17
C VAL A 37 10.57 -12.29 -10.14
N ARG A 38 10.72 -11.78 -8.90
CA ARG A 38 11.57 -12.39 -7.88
C ARG A 38 11.04 -13.72 -7.35
N TYR A 39 9.74 -13.80 -7.04
CA TYR A 39 9.18 -14.91 -6.26
C TYR A 39 8.33 -15.89 -7.08
N LEU A 40 7.96 -15.52 -8.31
CA LEU A 40 7.21 -16.38 -9.23
C LEU A 40 7.99 -16.70 -10.51
N GLY A 41 9.17 -16.10 -10.72
CA GLY A 41 9.99 -16.34 -11.92
C GLY A 41 9.35 -15.82 -13.21
N MET A 42 8.43 -14.86 -13.10
CA MET A 42 7.71 -14.32 -14.25
C MET A 42 8.58 -13.37 -15.08
N ALA A 43 8.22 -13.20 -16.35
CA ALA A 43 8.79 -12.15 -17.17
C ALA A 43 8.30 -10.76 -16.70
N ARG A 44 9.15 -9.73 -16.87
CA ARG A 44 8.82 -8.35 -16.52
C ARG A 44 7.51 -7.92 -17.20
N ASN A 45 6.67 -7.17 -16.47
CA ASN A 45 5.36 -6.67 -16.91
C ASN A 45 4.32 -7.75 -17.26
N SER A 46 4.58 -9.02 -16.97
CA SER A 46 3.60 -10.10 -17.20
C SER A 46 2.66 -10.31 -16.02
N TYR A 47 2.89 -9.62 -14.89
CA TYR A 47 2.10 -9.74 -13.67
C TYR A 47 0.60 -9.47 -13.90
N THR A 48 0.24 -8.59 -14.84
CA THR A 48 -1.16 -8.21 -15.12
C THR A 48 -2.02 -9.43 -15.48
N TRP A 49 -1.45 -10.46 -16.10
CA TRP A 49 -2.17 -11.66 -16.53
C TRP A 49 -2.27 -12.73 -15.46
N GLU A 50 -1.46 -12.65 -14.40
CA GLU A 50 -1.42 -13.63 -13.32
C GLU A 50 -1.39 -12.96 -11.95
N ILE A 51 -2.08 -11.83 -11.82
CA ILE A 51 -2.04 -11.01 -10.61
C ILE A 51 -2.54 -11.78 -9.37
N ASP A 52 -3.46 -12.71 -9.57
CA ASP A 52 -3.96 -13.63 -8.54
C ASP A 52 -2.86 -14.51 -7.92
N LYS A 53 -1.71 -14.68 -8.58
CA LYS A 53 -0.54 -15.38 -8.02
C LYS A 53 0.34 -14.46 -7.18
N VAL A 54 0.26 -13.15 -7.38
CA VAL A 54 1.00 -12.12 -6.62
C VAL A 54 0.30 -11.87 -5.27
N TRP A 55 -1.03 -11.87 -5.24
CA TRP A 55 -1.83 -11.60 -4.04
C TRP A 55 -1.61 -12.53 -2.83
N PRO A 56 -1.24 -13.81 -3.00
CA PRO A 56 -0.92 -14.66 -1.86
C PRO A 56 0.48 -14.44 -1.28
N LEU A 57 1.38 -13.73 -1.98
CA LEU A 57 2.80 -13.63 -1.60
C LEU A 57 3.04 -13.05 -0.21
N PRO A 58 2.28 -12.07 0.33
CA PRO A 58 2.53 -11.59 1.70
C PRO A 58 2.27 -12.64 2.79
N LYS A 59 1.61 -13.75 2.46
CA LYS A 59 1.37 -14.89 3.39
C LYS A 59 2.48 -15.94 3.34
N ARG A 60 3.42 -15.84 2.40
CA ARG A 60 4.51 -16.81 2.21
C ARG A 60 5.67 -16.51 3.16
N MET A 61 5.84 -17.31 4.21
CA MET A 61 6.87 -17.08 5.24
C MET A 61 8.32 -17.26 4.75
N ASP A 62 8.53 -17.83 3.57
CA ASP A 62 9.84 -17.86 2.90
C ASP A 62 10.27 -16.49 2.32
N ILE A 63 9.33 -15.53 2.24
CA ILE A 63 9.59 -14.18 1.77
C ILE A 63 9.92 -13.28 2.97
N PRO A 64 11.01 -12.49 2.92
CA PRO A 64 11.34 -11.52 3.97
C PRO A 64 10.17 -10.60 4.29
N GLU A 65 10.00 -10.29 5.58
CA GLU A 65 8.87 -9.48 6.06
C GLU A 65 8.75 -8.14 5.33
N HIS A 66 9.85 -7.43 5.11
CA HIS A 66 9.82 -6.13 4.45
C HIS A 66 9.23 -6.19 3.03
N ASN A 67 9.52 -7.26 2.28
CA ASN A 67 8.93 -7.47 0.95
C ASN A 67 7.45 -7.84 1.03
N ARG A 68 7.05 -8.61 2.05
CA ARG A 68 5.64 -8.93 2.32
C ARG A 68 4.85 -7.69 2.72
N ALA A 69 5.43 -6.84 3.58
CA ALA A 69 4.82 -5.63 4.08
C ALA A 69 4.59 -4.60 2.98
N VAL A 70 5.60 -4.34 2.14
CA VAL A 70 5.47 -3.39 1.02
C VAL A 70 4.43 -3.87 0.00
N LEU A 71 4.31 -5.18 -0.24
CA LEU A 71 3.24 -5.72 -1.07
C LEU A 71 1.86 -5.62 -0.40
N ALA A 72 1.75 -5.93 0.89
CA ALA A 72 0.49 -5.79 1.64
C ALA A 72 0.02 -4.32 1.69
N MET A 73 0.96 -3.38 1.73
CA MET A 73 0.68 -1.94 1.59
C MET A 73 0.08 -1.55 0.23
N THR A 74 0.04 -2.45 -0.75
CA THR A 74 -0.62 -2.20 -2.04
C THR A 74 -2.08 -2.61 -2.11
N TYR A 75 -2.61 -3.19 -1.03
CA TYR A 75 -3.98 -3.70 -1.01
C TYR A 75 -4.96 -2.62 -0.57
N ASP A 76 -6.20 -2.79 -1.03
CA ASP A 76 -7.29 -1.89 -0.65
C ASP A 76 -7.61 -1.98 0.84
N ASN A 77 -8.08 -0.86 1.38
CA ASN A 77 -8.46 -0.67 2.78
C ASN A 77 -7.33 -0.96 3.78
N MET A 78 -6.09 -1.11 3.33
CA MET A 78 -4.96 -1.24 4.23
C MET A 78 -4.70 0.11 4.91
N ILE A 79 -4.38 0.05 6.20
CA ILE A 79 -3.84 1.18 6.94
C ILE A 79 -2.56 0.77 7.66
N VAL A 80 -1.71 1.74 7.93
CA VAL A 80 -0.62 1.64 8.88
C VAL A 80 -0.93 2.59 10.01
N VAL A 81 -0.94 2.13 11.25
CA VAL A 81 -1.17 2.99 12.42
C VAL A 81 0.11 3.73 12.79
N ARG A 82 -0.02 4.87 13.48
CA ARG A 82 1.09 5.76 13.82
C ARG A 82 2.22 5.05 14.56
N GLU A 83 1.90 4.11 15.43
CA GLU A 83 2.87 3.29 16.18
C GLU A 83 3.79 2.48 15.25
N ASP A 84 3.32 2.14 14.06
CA ASP A 84 4.02 1.33 13.08
C ASP A 84 4.69 2.15 11.96
N TYR A 85 4.59 3.50 11.95
CA TYR A 85 5.18 4.33 10.90
C TYR A 85 6.68 4.13 10.72
N ALA A 86 7.43 4.06 11.82
CA ALA A 86 8.86 3.78 11.77
C ALA A 86 9.16 2.39 11.16
N ARG A 87 8.34 1.37 11.48
CA ARG A 87 8.46 0.01 10.92
C ARG A 87 8.12 0.01 9.42
N ALA A 88 7.09 0.76 9.02
CA ALA A 88 6.72 0.94 7.62
C ALA A 88 7.83 1.56 6.79
N ALA A 89 8.35 2.70 7.23
CA ALA A 89 9.50 3.35 6.60
C ALA A 89 10.68 2.39 6.46
N GLN A 90 11.05 1.69 7.54
CA GLN A 90 12.16 0.76 7.53
C GLN A 90 11.94 -0.40 6.53
N CYS A 91 10.73 -0.97 6.47
CA CYS A 91 10.39 -2.01 5.50
C CYS A 91 10.56 -1.50 4.07
N ILE A 92 10.07 -0.28 3.78
CA ILE A 92 10.21 0.32 2.44
C ILE A 92 11.69 0.55 2.10
N ARG A 93 12.50 1.06 3.05
CA ARG A 93 13.94 1.25 2.84
C ARG A 93 14.66 -0.07 2.55
N GLN A 94 14.33 -1.15 3.26
CA GLN A 94 14.90 -2.48 3.01
C GLN A 94 14.44 -3.07 1.68
N TYR A 95 13.17 -2.88 1.32
CA TYR A 95 12.65 -3.25 0.01
C TYR A 95 13.43 -2.56 -1.11
N LEU A 96 13.72 -1.27 -0.98
CA LEU A 96 14.48 -0.50 -1.98
C LEU A 96 15.95 -0.93 -2.08
N ILE A 97 16.49 -1.66 -1.10
CA ILE A 97 17.81 -2.31 -1.21
C ILE A 97 17.70 -3.59 -2.04
N ASP A 98 16.66 -4.40 -1.82
CA ASP A 98 16.40 -5.63 -2.57
C ASP A 98 16.01 -5.36 -4.03
N PHE A 99 15.36 -4.23 -4.26
CA PHE A 99 14.83 -3.76 -5.54
C PHE A 99 15.23 -2.28 -5.77
N PRO A 100 16.48 -2.02 -6.19
CA PRO A 100 16.96 -0.67 -6.43
C PRO A 100 16.11 0.08 -7.46
N VAL A 101 15.89 1.37 -7.22
CA VAL A 101 15.15 2.25 -8.13
C VAL A 101 15.88 2.36 -9.47
N ASP A 102 15.15 2.10 -10.55
CA ASP A 102 15.62 2.38 -11.91
C ASP A 102 15.19 3.81 -12.29
N GLU A 103 16.17 4.73 -12.34
CA GLU A 103 15.95 6.16 -12.59
C GLU A 103 15.22 6.49 -13.90
N ARG A 104 15.09 5.51 -14.81
CA ARG A 104 14.32 5.66 -16.06
C ARG A 104 12.81 5.60 -15.85
N TYR A 105 12.36 5.10 -14.70
CA TYR A 105 10.96 4.91 -14.38
C TYR A 105 10.59 5.67 -13.11
N VAL A 106 9.34 6.13 -13.03
CA VAL A 106 8.81 6.75 -11.82
C VAL A 106 8.73 5.68 -10.71
N ASN A 107 9.16 6.04 -9.50
CA ASN A 107 9.02 5.20 -8.32
C ASN A 107 8.74 6.09 -7.10
N HIS A 108 7.59 5.87 -6.47
CA HIS A 108 7.05 6.69 -5.39
C HIS A 108 7.44 6.20 -4.00
N TRP A 109 7.94 4.96 -3.89
CA TRP A 109 8.26 4.34 -2.61
C TRP A 109 9.34 5.06 -1.80
N PRO A 110 10.38 5.69 -2.39
CA PRO A 110 11.27 6.57 -1.64
C PRO A 110 10.51 7.70 -0.94
N ARG A 111 9.54 8.33 -1.62
CA ARG A 111 8.75 9.42 -1.05
C ARG A 111 7.75 8.93 -0.01
N ILE A 112 7.12 7.78 -0.25
CA ILE A 112 6.21 7.15 0.74
C ILE A 112 6.98 6.83 2.03
N ALA A 113 8.23 6.33 1.93
CA ALA A 113 9.08 6.11 3.10
C ALA A 113 9.34 7.42 3.86
N GLU A 114 9.68 8.51 3.16
CA GLU A 114 9.88 9.82 3.79
C GLU A 114 8.63 10.34 4.51
N ILE A 115 7.44 10.09 3.97
CA ILE A 115 6.19 10.50 4.62
C ILE A 115 6.01 9.74 5.94
N PHE A 116 6.23 8.42 5.96
CA PHE A 116 6.23 7.66 7.20
C PHE A 116 7.32 8.13 8.18
N GLU A 117 8.53 8.43 7.70
CA GLU A 117 9.64 8.96 8.52
C GLU A 117 9.33 10.33 9.11
N SER A 118 8.53 11.15 8.42
CA SER A 118 8.09 12.46 8.91
C SER A 118 7.11 12.37 10.09
N ASN A 119 6.56 11.18 10.36
CA ASN A 119 5.65 10.87 11.46
C ASN A 119 4.50 11.90 11.60
N PRO A 120 3.63 12.02 10.57
CA PRO A 120 2.53 12.98 10.61
C PRO A 120 1.59 12.72 11.80
N GLU A 121 0.84 13.74 12.18
CA GLU A 121 -0.05 13.68 13.34
C GLU A 121 -1.30 12.80 13.13
N SER A 122 -1.57 12.37 11.90
CA SER A 122 -2.66 11.43 11.62
C SER A 122 -2.43 10.11 12.37
N PRO A 123 -3.50 9.50 12.91
CA PRO A 123 -3.37 8.27 13.69
C PRO A 123 -3.12 7.05 12.79
N ALA A 124 -3.45 7.13 11.49
CA ALA A 124 -3.13 6.12 10.51
C ALA A 124 -2.89 6.73 9.11
N ILE A 125 -2.12 6.02 8.29
CA ILE A 125 -1.93 6.32 6.86
C ILE A 125 -2.49 5.17 6.04
N GLY A 126 -3.25 5.51 5.00
CA GLY A 126 -3.64 4.60 3.93
C GLY A 126 -2.96 4.97 2.61
N LEU A 127 -3.00 4.04 1.64
CA LEU A 127 -2.49 4.30 0.28
C LEU A 127 -3.57 3.99 -0.75
N TRP A 128 -3.93 4.97 -1.55
CA TRP A 128 -4.77 4.80 -2.73
C TRP A 128 -3.89 4.78 -3.97
N LEU A 129 -3.59 3.59 -4.48
CA LEU A 129 -2.50 3.44 -5.46
C LEU A 129 -2.86 3.80 -6.89
N THR A 130 -4.14 3.94 -7.24
CA THR A 130 -4.55 4.37 -8.58
C THR A 130 -5.89 5.07 -8.59
N SER A 131 -5.91 6.29 -9.13
CA SER A 131 -7.15 7.04 -9.35
C SER A 131 -8.02 6.59 -10.50
N VAL A 132 -7.66 5.50 -11.15
CA VAL A 132 -8.48 4.85 -12.19
C VAL A 132 -9.59 4.00 -11.56
N CYS A 133 -9.36 3.49 -10.35
CA CYS A 133 -10.32 2.73 -9.58
C CYS A 133 -10.96 3.63 -8.52
N GLU A 134 -12.08 3.16 -7.97
CA GLU A 134 -12.76 3.81 -6.84
C GLU A 134 -11.78 4.09 -5.69
N ASN A 135 -11.95 5.23 -5.02
CA ASN A 135 -11.14 5.58 -3.87
C ASN A 135 -11.62 4.73 -2.67
N PRO A 136 -10.82 3.78 -2.16
CA PRO A 136 -11.23 2.94 -1.04
C PRO A 136 -11.34 3.73 0.27
N PHE A 137 -10.92 5.00 0.30
CA PHE A 137 -11.05 5.92 1.43
C PHE A 137 -12.18 6.94 1.24
N ALA A 138 -12.95 6.88 0.15
CA ALA A 138 -14.22 7.59 0.05
C ALA A 138 -15.37 6.67 0.50
N GLY A 139 -16.43 7.23 1.08
CA GLY A 139 -17.67 6.47 1.30
C GLY A 139 -18.48 6.32 0.03
N GLU A 140 -19.70 5.79 0.15
CA GLU A 140 -20.60 5.67 -0.99
C GLU A 140 -21.13 7.05 -1.41
N TRP A 141 -21.29 7.27 -2.71
CA TRP A 141 -21.88 8.51 -3.21
C TRP A 141 -23.38 8.54 -2.87
N ASN A 142 -23.80 9.55 -2.11
CA ASN A 142 -25.19 9.77 -1.73
C ASN A 142 -25.84 10.74 -2.71
N GLU A 143 -26.59 10.22 -3.68
CA GLU A 143 -27.26 11.02 -4.73
C GLU A 143 -28.26 12.04 -4.16
N ASP A 144 -28.89 11.75 -3.01
CA ASP A 144 -29.88 12.63 -2.39
C ASP A 144 -29.23 13.82 -1.68
N ALA A 145 -28.03 13.62 -1.13
CA ALA A 145 -27.26 14.65 -0.42
C ALA A 145 -26.27 15.41 -1.32
N ASP A 146 -25.96 14.89 -2.52
CA ASP A 146 -24.89 15.39 -3.42
C ASP A 146 -23.51 15.38 -2.72
N GLU A 147 -23.31 14.42 -1.82
CA GLU A 147 -22.12 14.27 -0.97
C GLU A 147 -21.73 12.79 -0.84
N TYR A 148 -20.49 12.50 -0.44
CA TYR A 148 -20.09 11.14 -0.08
C TYR A 148 -20.46 10.86 1.38
N ASP A 149 -21.05 9.69 1.64
CA ASP A 149 -21.23 9.18 2.99
C ASP A 149 -19.88 8.90 3.67
N GLN A 150 -19.91 8.59 4.97
CA GLN A 150 -18.71 8.10 5.65
C GLN A 150 -18.34 6.70 5.14
N GLN A 151 -17.04 6.47 4.97
CA GLN A 151 -16.51 5.14 4.64
C GLN A 151 -16.82 4.10 5.72
N ASP A 152 -17.00 2.84 5.30
CA ASP A 152 -17.19 1.72 6.22
C ASP A 152 -15.86 1.36 6.90
N TRP A 153 -15.66 1.91 8.09
CA TRP A 153 -14.46 1.71 8.91
C TRP A 153 -14.17 0.25 9.27
N SER A 154 -15.16 -0.63 9.20
CA SER A 154 -14.97 -2.06 9.52
C SER A 154 -14.18 -2.83 8.45
N LYS A 155 -14.03 -2.25 7.25
CA LYS A 155 -13.26 -2.85 6.14
C LYS A 155 -11.75 -2.63 6.26
N TYR A 156 -11.31 -1.66 7.05
CA TYR A 156 -9.89 -1.32 7.16
C TYR A 156 -9.17 -2.26 8.10
N TRP A 157 -7.91 -2.54 7.77
CA TRP A 157 -7.07 -3.47 8.53
C TRP A 157 -5.64 -2.94 8.63
N ASN A 158 -5.02 -3.09 9.81
CA ASN A 158 -3.63 -2.70 10.00
C ASN A 158 -2.70 -3.73 9.35
N VAL A 159 -1.81 -3.25 8.47
CA VAL A 159 -0.81 -4.08 7.77
C VAL A 159 0.01 -4.92 8.74
N PHE A 160 0.54 -4.33 9.80
CA PHE A 160 1.49 -5.02 10.67
C PHE A 160 0.80 -5.98 11.63
N GLU A 161 -0.37 -5.61 12.17
CA GLU A 161 -1.22 -6.53 12.92
C GLU A 161 -1.55 -7.79 12.09
N TRP A 162 -1.90 -7.60 10.81
CA TRP A 162 -2.21 -8.70 9.91
C TRP A 162 -1.00 -9.61 9.62
N LEU A 163 0.19 -9.03 9.42
CA LEU A 163 1.43 -9.79 9.21
C LEU A 163 1.82 -10.59 10.47
N ASP A 164 1.73 -9.97 11.65
CA ASP A 164 2.10 -10.58 12.92
C ASP A 164 1.13 -11.73 13.30
N ALA A 165 -0.17 -11.55 13.01
CA ALA A 165 -1.17 -12.60 13.14
C ALA A 165 -0.94 -13.79 12.18
N GLY A 166 -0.31 -13.56 11.03
CA GLY A 166 0.11 -14.61 10.10
C GLY A 166 1.33 -15.38 10.58
N ALA A 167 2.33 -14.67 11.13
CA ALA A 167 3.55 -15.28 11.66
C ALA A 167 3.28 -16.22 12.83
N SER A 168 2.39 -15.83 13.75
CA SER A 168 2.00 -16.64 14.92
C SER A 168 1.23 -17.92 14.61
N LYS A 169 0.73 -18.10 13.38
CA LYS A 169 0.06 -19.34 12.93
C LYS A 169 0.99 -20.30 12.19
N GLY A 170 2.22 -19.88 11.89
CA GLY A 170 3.23 -20.67 11.18
C GLY A 170 4.24 -21.37 12.07
N GLU A 171 4.18 -21.18 13.40
CA GLU A 171 4.91 -21.92 14.43
C GLU A 171 4.13 -23.16 14.90
#